data_AF-A0AAN8LU90-F1
#
_entry.id   AF-A0AAN8LU90-F1
#
_cell.length_a   1.000
_cell.length_b   1.000
_cell.length_c   1.000
_cell.angle_alpha   90.00
_cell.angle_beta   90.00
_cell.angle_gamma   90.00
#
_symmetry.space_group_name_H-M   'P 1'
#
loop_
_entity.id
_entity.type
_entity.pdbx_description
1 polymer ?
#
loop_
_entity_poly.entity_id
_entity_poly.type
_entity_poly.pdbx_seq_one_letter_code
_entity_poly.pdbx_strand_id
1 'polypeptide(L)'
;MLDTPLSGVGMTPLRKAAGGMVMSQTYREALSSLVNACGEELDGCPVILVCGAKNIGKSTFNCHLINTLLNHTASVEYLECDLGQTEFTPSCCLSLSTVREPLLGPPFTHQWAPEHMIFYGQSSCETDLDRYLESLKSLWRLYKGETPIVINTMGWVKGFGFQLLVDIICLCSVSHVVQLSSGDKVMCPQLTPEFLRSSHGWQTHPPAQSALGEDNSGTHPAQWSYTLFGIHSEFEGAGRPGEMRHQRSN
;
A
#
# COMPACT_ATOMS: atom_id res chain seq x y z
N MET A 1 21.11 36.81 3.52
CA MET A 1 20.14 35.69 3.40
C MET A 1 20.12 35.33 1.93
N LEU A 2 20.35 34.06 1.59
CA LEU A 2 20.24 33.62 0.20
C LEU A 2 18.75 33.58 -0.13
N ASP A 3 18.33 34.49 -1.01
CA ASP A 3 16.96 34.61 -1.48
C ASP A 3 16.71 33.49 -2.49
N THR A 4 16.30 32.33 -1.98
CA THR A 4 15.93 31.19 -2.82
C THR A 4 14.52 31.39 -3.34
N PRO A 5 14.15 30.84 -4.53
CA PRO A 5 12.81 31.03 -5.11
C PRO A 5 11.62 30.72 -4.18
N LEU A 6 11.83 29.89 -3.15
CA LEU A 6 10.82 29.48 -2.19
C LEU A 6 10.86 30.27 -0.85
N SER A 7 11.72 31.29 -0.71
CA SER A 7 11.79 32.13 0.49
C SER A 7 10.48 32.86 0.75
N GLY A 8 9.79 33.27 -0.32
CA GLY A 8 8.49 33.97 -0.27
C GLY A 8 7.33 33.12 0.27
N VAL A 9 7.48 31.80 0.37
CA VAL A 9 6.50 30.88 0.98
C VAL A 9 7.00 30.31 2.32
N GLY A 10 7.99 30.94 2.93
CA GLY A 10 8.51 30.55 4.24
C GLY A 10 9.44 29.33 4.24
N MET A 11 9.83 28.83 3.06
CA MET A 11 10.80 27.74 2.98
C MET A 11 12.22 28.27 3.13
N THR A 12 12.95 27.67 4.08
CA THR A 12 14.36 27.99 4.32
C THR A 12 15.23 26.78 3.97
N PRO A 13 16.29 26.95 3.15
CA PRO A 13 17.23 25.88 2.89
C PRO A 13 17.88 25.40 4.18
N LEU A 14 17.89 24.08 4.40
CA LEU A 14 18.59 23.48 5.53
C LEU A 14 20.11 23.71 5.35
N ARG A 15 20.72 24.44 6.29
CA ARG A 15 22.13 24.87 6.23
C ARG A 15 23.15 23.75 6.41
N LYS A 16 22.70 22.57 6.83
CA LYS A 16 23.45 21.32 6.87
C LYS A 16 22.58 20.26 6.21
N ALA A 17 23.19 19.24 5.61
CA ALA A 17 22.49 18.03 5.17
C ALA A 17 21.91 17.29 6.40
N ALA A 18 20.86 17.85 7.00
CA ALA A 18 19.91 17.03 7.72
C ALA A 18 19.34 16.09 6.66
N GLY A 19 19.58 14.79 6.81
CA GLY A 19 19.23 13.79 5.80
C GLY A 19 17.78 13.98 5.37
N GLY A 20 17.58 14.25 4.08
CA GLY A 20 16.26 14.30 3.48
C GLY A 20 15.68 12.89 3.33
N MET A 21 14.60 12.77 2.57
CA MET A 21 14.08 11.45 2.19
C MET A 21 15.14 10.72 1.35
N VAL A 22 15.61 9.57 1.84
CA VAL A 22 16.55 8.70 1.13
C VAL A 22 15.75 7.60 0.42
N MET A 23 16.07 7.35 -0.84
CA MET A 23 15.39 6.36 -1.68
C MET A 23 16.43 5.41 -2.29
N SER A 24 16.20 4.11 -2.20
CA SER A 24 17.03 3.12 -2.90
C SER A 24 16.83 3.21 -4.41
N GLN A 25 17.70 2.54 -5.18
CA GLN A 25 17.52 2.42 -6.62
C GLN A 25 16.22 1.67 -6.96
N THR A 26 15.94 0.56 -6.27
CA THR A 26 14.72 -0.24 -6.44
C THR A 26 13.45 0.54 -6.12
N TYR A 27 13.51 1.47 -5.15
CA TYR A 27 12.41 2.39 -4.86
C TYR A 27 12.09 3.27 -6.08
N ARG A 28 13.11 3.91 -6.67
CA ARG A 28 12.94 4.82 -7.81
C ARG A 28 12.45 4.09 -9.06
N GLU A 29 12.95 2.88 -9.29
CA GLU A 29 12.52 2.02 -10.39
C GLU A 29 11.07 1.57 -10.25
N ALA A 30 10.66 1.15 -9.04
CA ALA A 30 9.28 0.80 -8.75
C ALA A 30 8.34 1.99 -8.97
N LEU A 31 8.69 3.17 -8.44
CA LEU A 31 7.90 4.40 -8.61
C LEU A 31 7.73 4.76 -10.10
N SER A 32 8.83 4.77 -10.86
CA SER A 32 8.80 5.03 -12.31
C SER A 32 7.91 4.03 -13.07
N SER A 33 8.06 2.74 -12.75
CA SER A 33 7.29 1.68 -13.41
C SER A 33 5.79 1.78 -13.11
N LEU A 34 5.41 2.09 -11.86
CA LEU A 34 4.00 2.27 -11.47
C LEU A 34 3.37 3.50 -12.13
N VAL A 35 4.11 4.60 -12.27
CA VAL A 35 3.64 5.79 -12.99
C VAL A 35 3.40 5.46 -14.47
N ASN A 36 4.34 4.75 -15.11
CA ASN A 36 4.17 4.33 -16.50
C ASN A 36 2.95 3.41 -16.67
N ALA A 37 2.75 2.45 -15.76
CA ALA A 37 1.59 1.56 -15.78
C ALA A 37 0.25 2.31 -15.63
N CYS A 38 0.23 3.49 -15.02
CA CYS A 38 -0.98 4.33 -14.96
C CYS A 38 -1.27 5.07 -16.27
N GLY A 39 -0.27 5.22 -17.15
CA GLY A 39 -0.39 5.89 -18.45
C GLY A 39 -0.73 4.95 -19.62
N GLU A 40 -0.67 3.63 -19.41
CA GLU A 40 -1.02 2.64 -20.44
C GLU A 40 -2.55 2.45 -20.50
N GLU A 41 -3.19 2.93 -21.57
CA GLU A 41 -4.66 2.97 -21.71
C GLU A 41 -5.33 1.59 -21.93
N LEU A 42 -4.55 0.52 -22.13
CA LEU A 42 -5.06 -0.73 -22.75
C LEU A 42 -5.67 -1.74 -21.76
N ASP A 43 -5.25 -1.78 -20.48
CA ASP A 43 -5.57 -2.87 -19.54
C ASP A 43 -6.32 -2.43 -18.26
N GLY A 44 -6.90 -1.23 -18.25
CA GLY A 44 -7.62 -0.67 -17.10
C GLY A 44 -6.70 -0.04 -16.05
N CYS A 45 -7.29 0.56 -15.01
CA CYS A 45 -6.49 1.29 -14.01
C CYS A 45 -5.74 0.35 -13.05
N PRO A 46 -4.47 0.63 -12.72
CA PRO A 46 -3.69 -0.24 -11.88
C PRO A 46 -4.22 -0.28 -10.45
N VAL A 47 -4.29 -1.49 -9.91
CA VAL A 47 -4.61 -1.79 -8.51
C VAL A 47 -3.31 -2.12 -7.81
N ILE A 48 -2.82 -1.16 -7.03
CA ILE A 48 -1.46 -1.17 -6.46
C ILE A 48 -1.57 -1.47 -4.97
N LEU A 49 -1.11 -2.64 -4.55
CA LEU A 49 -1.06 -3.00 -3.14
C LEU A 49 0.34 -2.79 -2.58
N VAL A 50 0.43 -2.10 -1.44
CA VAL A 50 1.71 -1.85 -0.76
C VAL A 50 1.75 -2.62 0.55
N CYS A 51 2.74 -3.51 0.68
CA CYS A 51 2.88 -4.40 1.84
C CYS A 51 4.31 -4.48 2.36
N GLY A 52 4.45 -5.00 3.58
CA GLY A 52 5.72 -5.12 4.29
C GLY A 52 5.55 -4.98 5.80
N ALA A 53 6.59 -5.34 6.55
CA ALA A 53 6.54 -5.32 8.01
C ALA A 53 6.25 -3.91 8.58
N LYS A 54 5.95 -3.83 9.89
CA LYS A 54 5.81 -2.55 10.59
C LYS A 54 7.09 -1.70 10.45
N ASN A 55 6.93 -0.38 10.38
CA ASN A 55 8.01 0.62 10.29
C ASN A 55 8.94 0.53 9.06
N ILE A 56 8.51 -0.15 7.99
CA ILE A 56 9.31 -0.33 6.79
C ILE A 56 9.21 0.82 5.76
N GLY A 57 8.38 1.83 6.03
CA GLY A 57 8.17 2.97 5.13
C GLY A 57 6.97 2.87 4.19
N LYS A 58 5.98 2.00 4.45
CA LYS A 58 4.78 1.84 3.62
C LYS A 58 4.02 3.16 3.42
N SER A 59 3.64 3.85 4.50
CA SER A 59 2.93 5.13 4.41
C SER A 59 3.74 6.19 3.66
N THR A 60 5.07 6.22 3.85
CA THR A 60 5.96 7.10 3.09
C THR A 60 5.95 6.78 1.60
N PHE A 61 6.00 5.49 1.23
CA PHE A 61 5.89 5.09 -0.17
C PHE A 61 4.51 5.43 -0.76
N ASN A 62 3.42 5.15 -0.04
CA ASN A 62 2.06 5.49 -0.48
C ASN A 62 1.91 6.99 -0.73
N CYS A 63 2.31 7.82 0.23
CA CYS A 63 2.25 9.27 0.13
C CYS A 63 3.06 9.78 -1.08
N HIS A 64 4.28 9.27 -1.27
CA HIS A 64 5.09 9.66 -2.42
C HIS A 64 4.48 9.19 -3.74
N LEU A 65 4.01 7.94 -3.82
CA LEU A 65 3.36 7.39 -5.01
C LEU A 65 2.12 8.21 -5.38
N ILE A 66 1.22 8.49 -4.43
CA ILE A 66 0.02 9.30 -4.66
C ILE A 66 0.42 10.68 -5.20
N ASN A 67 1.36 11.36 -4.53
CA ASN A 67 1.82 12.68 -4.96
C ASN A 67 2.43 12.66 -6.36
N THR A 68 3.16 11.59 -6.72
CA THR A 68 3.70 11.42 -8.07
C THR A 68 2.59 11.19 -9.08
N LEU A 69 1.65 10.28 -8.81
CA LEU A 69 0.52 9.96 -9.70
C LEU A 69 -0.41 11.14 -9.95
N LEU A 70 -0.60 12.03 -8.98
CA LEU A 70 -1.39 13.26 -9.14
C LEU A 70 -0.78 14.26 -10.14
N ASN A 71 0.47 14.09 -10.57
CA ASN A 71 1.03 14.88 -11.69
C ASN A 71 0.56 14.36 -13.06
N HIS A 72 -0.01 13.15 -13.11
CA HIS A 72 -0.35 12.45 -14.34
C HIS A 72 -1.85 12.08 -14.41
N THR A 73 -2.57 12.20 -13.31
CA THR A 73 -3.97 11.79 -13.18
C THR A 73 -4.75 12.85 -12.42
N ALA A 74 -6.07 12.95 -12.67
CA ALA A 74 -6.92 13.91 -11.97
C ALA A 74 -7.17 13.53 -10.50
N SER A 75 -7.07 12.24 -10.18
CA SER A 75 -7.28 11.71 -8.84
C SER A 75 -6.75 10.29 -8.71
N VAL A 76 -6.45 9.88 -7.47
CA VAL A 76 -6.03 8.54 -7.10
C VAL A 76 -6.96 8.01 -6.02
N GLU A 77 -7.49 6.82 -6.18
CA GLU A 77 -8.25 6.15 -5.13
C GLU A 77 -7.31 5.58 -4.07
N TYR A 78 -7.76 5.54 -2.83
CA TYR A 78 -7.01 4.99 -1.71
C TYR A 78 -7.88 4.09 -0.86
N LEU A 79 -7.51 2.82 -0.77
CA LEU A 79 -8.16 1.85 0.11
C LEU A 79 -7.30 1.66 1.37
N GLU A 80 -7.87 2.05 2.51
CA GLU A 80 -7.25 1.89 3.82
C GLU A 80 -7.64 0.54 4.44
N CYS A 81 -6.66 -0.36 4.56
CA CYS A 81 -6.81 -1.64 5.25
C CYS A 81 -6.06 -1.70 6.59
N ASP A 82 -5.32 -0.67 7.00
CA ASP A 82 -4.61 -0.63 8.29
C ASP A 82 -5.46 0.07 9.38
N LEU A 83 -6.04 -0.73 10.27
CA LEU A 83 -6.82 -0.23 11.42
C LEU A 83 -5.98 0.53 12.46
N GLY A 84 -4.66 0.32 12.50
CA GLY A 84 -3.77 0.88 13.50
C GLY A 84 -3.23 2.26 13.11
N GLN A 85 -2.69 2.37 11.89
CA GLN A 85 -2.02 3.57 11.39
C GLN A 85 -2.62 4.02 10.05
N THR A 86 -3.69 4.81 10.15
CA THR A 86 -4.46 5.33 9.01
C THR A 86 -3.87 6.64 8.44
N GLU A 87 -4.05 6.90 7.14
CA GLU A 87 -3.58 8.14 6.49
C GLU A 87 -4.63 9.29 6.54
N PHE A 88 -5.91 9.02 6.22
CA PHE A 88 -6.94 10.06 6.03
C PHE A 88 -8.03 10.13 7.09
N THR A 89 -8.10 9.11 7.94
CA THR A 89 -9.16 8.93 8.93
C THR A 89 -8.56 8.81 10.32
N PRO A 90 -9.36 8.91 11.39
CA PRO A 90 -8.96 8.39 12.69
C PRO A 90 -8.62 6.88 12.61
N SER A 91 -7.84 6.40 13.58
CA SER A 91 -7.58 4.96 13.75
C SER A 91 -8.89 4.18 13.94
N CYS A 92 -8.80 2.86 13.75
CA CYS A 92 -9.93 1.92 13.82
C CYS A 92 -10.94 2.06 12.68
N CYS A 93 -10.56 2.73 11.59
CA CYS A 93 -11.41 2.89 10.40
C CYS A 93 -10.82 2.13 9.21
N LEU A 94 -11.71 1.62 8.38
CA LEU A 94 -11.43 1.22 7.01
C LEU A 94 -12.11 2.23 6.10
N SER A 95 -11.50 2.59 4.97
CA SER A 95 -12.09 3.59 4.07
C SER A 95 -11.67 3.43 2.62
N LEU A 96 -12.52 3.91 1.73
CA LEU A 96 -12.21 4.20 0.33
C LEU A 96 -12.31 5.72 0.13
N SER A 97 -11.19 6.33 -0.29
CA SER A 97 -11.04 7.78 -0.42
C SER A 97 -10.51 8.17 -1.80
N THR A 98 -11.14 9.13 -2.46
CA THR A 98 -10.56 9.76 -3.65
C THR A 98 -9.65 10.92 -3.26
N VAL A 99 -8.36 10.81 -3.57
CA VAL A 99 -7.35 11.84 -3.33
C VAL A 99 -7.18 12.70 -4.58
N ARG A 100 -7.26 14.03 -4.42
CA ARG A 100 -7.16 15.02 -5.50
C ARG A 100 -6.07 16.08 -5.28
N GLU A 101 -5.50 16.11 -4.07
CA GLU A 101 -4.51 17.11 -3.66
C GLU A 101 -3.28 16.39 -3.07
N PRO A 102 -2.08 16.98 -3.22
CA PRO A 102 -0.86 16.37 -2.71
C PRO A 102 -0.84 16.33 -1.17
N LEU A 103 -0.35 15.22 -0.64
CA LEU A 103 -0.18 14.95 0.78
C LEU A 103 1.14 15.54 1.27
N LEU A 104 1.07 16.67 1.97
CA LEU A 104 2.24 17.47 2.38
C LEU A 104 2.37 17.59 3.90
N GLY A 105 2.28 16.46 4.61
CA GLY A 105 2.42 16.43 6.07
C GLY A 105 2.22 15.04 6.66
N PRO A 106 2.27 14.91 7.99
CA PRO A 106 1.89 13.67 8.67
C PRO A 106 0.36 13.47 8.65
N PRO A 107 -0.15 12.24 8.86
CA PRO A 107 -1.57 11.89 8.71
C PRO A 107 -2.56 12.83 9.42
N PHE A 108 -2.20 13.34 10.59
CA PHE A 108 -3.07 14.21 11.37
C PHE A 108 -3.30 15.61 10.76
N THR A 109 -2.52 16.02 9.76
CA THR A 109 -2.67 17.35 9.13
C THR A 109 -3.63 17.36 7.96
N HIS A 110 -4.16 16.20 7.56
CA HIS A 110 -4.98 16.06 6.36
C HIS A 110 -6.04 14.97 6.54
N GLN A 111 -6.71 14.95 7.69
CA GLN A 111 -7.88 14.08 7.89
C GLN A 111 -9.13 14.70 7.28
N TRP A 112 -9.94 13.86 6.63
CA TRP A 112 -11.27 14.25 6.14
C TRP A 112 -12.26 13.10 6.22
N ALA A 113 -13.55 13.41 6.06
CA ALA A 113 -14.58 12.38 5.95
C ALA A 113 -14.52 11.78 4.53
N PRO A 114 -14.04 10.54 4.36
CA PRO A 114 -13.94 9.92 3.04
C PRO A 114 -15.33 9.58 2.53
N GLU A 115 -15.44 9.38 1.21
CA GLU A 115 -16.73 9.06 0.57
C GLU A 115 -17.35 7.80 1.18
N HIS A 116 -16.51 6.82 1.53
CA HIS A 116 -16.93 5.60 2.18
C HIS A 116 -16.00 5.25 3.35
N MET A 117 -16.57 5.12 4.55
CA MET A 117 -15.86 4.73 5.78
C MET A 117 -16.65 3.67 6.52
N ILE A 118 -15.93 2.72 7.11
CA ILE A 118 -16.44 1.79 8.11
C ILE A 118 -15.65 2.00 9.40
N PHE A 119 -16.32 2.45 10.46
CA PHE A 119 -15.74 2.44 11.80
C PHE A 119 -15.75 1.02 12.35
N TYR A 120 -14.57 0.38 12.35
CA TYR A 120 -14.41 -0.98 12.85
C TYR A 120 -14.46 -1.04 14.39
N GLY A 121 -14.00 0.03 15.05
CA GLY A 121 -14.05 0.18 16.50
C GLY A 121 -12.89 -0.46 17.27
N GLN A 122 -11.97 -1.14 16.58
CA GLN A 122 -10.74 -1.70 17.14
C GLN A 122 -9.57 -1.39 16.21
N SER A 123 -8.37 -1.22 16.78
CA SER A 123 -7.13 -0.98 16.03
C SER A 123 -6.47 -2.26 15.50
N SER A 124 -7.13 -3.40 15.71
CA SER A 124 -6.69 -4.74 15.30
C SER A 124 -7.94 -5.56 14.94
N CYS A 125 -7.82 -6.41 13.92
CA CYS A 125 -8.86 -7.35 13.53
C CYS A 125 -8.63 -8.78 14.03
N GLU A 126 -7.64 -9.01 14.90
CA GLU A 126 -7.27 -10.35 15.43
C GLU A 126 -8.45 -11.13 16.02
N THR A 127 -9.46 -10.43 16.54
CA THR A 127 -10.62 -11.02 17.21
C THR A 127 -11.71 -11.47 16.24
N ASP A 128 -11.72 -10.97 15.00
CA ASP A 128 -12.78 -11.21 14.01
C ASP A 128 -12.28 -10.91 12.59
N LEU A 129 -11.52 -11.86 12.02
CA LEU A 129 -10.94 -11.73 10.69
C LEU A 129 -12.01 -11.71 9.58
N ASP A 130 -13.11 -12.43 9.78
CA ASP A 130 -14.20 -12.51 8.82
C ASP A 130 -14.93 -11.18 8.68
N ARG A 131 -15.28 -10.54 9.81
CA ARG A 131 -15.90 -9.20 9.78
C ARG A 131 -14.98 -8.17 9.12
N TYR A 132 -13.67 -8.25 9.36
CA TYR A 132 -12.70 -7.38 8.70
C TYR A 132 -12.69 -7.57 7.19
N LEU A 133 -12.62 -8.81 6.70
CA LEU A 133 -12.69 -9.10 5.26
C LEU A 133 -14.04 -8.73 4.64
N GLU A 134 -15.16 -8.94 5.32
CA GLU A 134 -16.48 -8.50 4.85
C GLU A 134 -16.62 -6.98 4.76
N SER A 135 -15.98 -6.26 5.68
CA SER A 135 -15.89 -4.80 5.64
C SER A 135 -15.08 -4.33 4.42
N LEU A 136 -13.94 -4.94 4.16
CA LEU A 136 -13.12 -4.65 2.97
C LEU A 136 -13.85 -5.00 1.67
N LYS A 137 -14.52 -6.15 1.58
CA LYS A 137 -15.37 -6.52 0.44
C LYS A 137 -16.45 -5.46 0.17
N SER A 138 -17.03 -4.91 1.24
CA SER A 138 -18.07 -3.89 1.13
C SER A 138 -17.53 -2.58 0.57
N LEU A 139 -16.33 -2.16 0.98
CA LEU A 139 -15.65 -1.00 0.42
C LEU A 139 -15.18 -1.25 -1.02
N TRP A 140 -14.59 -2.41 -1.29
CA TRP A 140 -14.08 -2.78 -2.62
C TRP A 140 -15.18 -2.77 -3.69
N ARG A 141 -16.40 -3.20 -3.35
CA ARG A 141 -17.57 -3.13 -4.25
C ARG A 141 -17.92 -1.72 -4.74
N LEU A 142 -17.41 -0.68 -4.07
CA LEU A 142 -17.67 0.72 -4.40
C LEU A 142 -16.59 1.29 -5.36
N TYR A 143 -15.47 0.60 -5.51
CA TYR A 143 -14.41 0.99 -6.44
C TYR A 143 -14.85 0.74 -7.89
N LYS A 144 -14.77 1.78 -8.73
CA LYS A 144 -15.27 1.77 -10.11
C LYS A 144 -14.25 1.29 -11.15
N GLY A 145 -12.97 1.24 -10.80
CA GLY A 145 -11.92 0.88 -11.77
C GLY A 145 -11.57 1.97 -12.79
N GLU A 146 -11.98 3.22 -12.54
CA GLU A 146 -11.80 4.35 -13.49
C GLU A 146 -10.51 5.16 -13.25
N THR A 147 -9.88 5.00 -12.09
CA THR A 147 -8.67 5.72 -11.67
C THR A 147 -7.74 4.77 -10.91
N PRO A 148 -6.42 5.00 -10.90
CA PRO A 148 -5.49 4.15 -10.14
C PRO A 148 -5.87 4.09 -8.67
N ILE A 149 -5.71 2.93 -8.04
CA ILE A 149 -5.94 2.75 -6.60
C ILE A 149 -4.69 2.28 -5.88
N VAL A 150 -4.40 2.93 -4.74
CA VAL A 150 -3.36 2.53 -3.80
C VAL A 150 -4.00 1.87 -2.59
N ILE A 151 -3.63 0.63 -2.30
CA ILE A 151 -4.13 -0.15 -1.17
C ILE A 151 -3.06 -0.16 -0.08
N ASN A 152 -3.35 0.50 1.04
CA ASN A 152 -2.52 0.42 2.24
C ASN A 152 -2.86 -0.83 3.04
N THR A 153 -1.85 -1.50 3.58
CA THR A 153 -2.03 -2.74 4.35
C THR A 153 -1.37 -2.67 5.71
N MET A 154 -1.86 -3.50 6.63
CA MET A 154 -1.27 -3.70 7.95
C MET A 154 0.19 -4.16 7.85
N GLY A 155 1.00 -3.82 8.87
CA GLY A 155 2.36 -4.34 9.00
C GLY A 155 2.48 -5.81 9.40
N TRP A 156 1.45 -6.63 9.23
CA TRP A 156 1.43 -8.04 9.60
C TRP A 156 1.76 -8.93 8.40
N VAL A 157 2.90 -9.61 8.46
CA VAL A 157 3.45 -10.37 7.33
C VAL A 157 3.65 -11.86 7.64
N LYS A 158 3.05 -12.35 8.73
CA LYS A 158 3.17 -13.73 9.23
C LYS A 158 1.84 -14.21 9.81
N GLY A 159 1.67 -15.54 9.91
CA GLY A 159 0.48 -16.16 10.50
C GLY A 159 -0.80 -15.67 9.83
N PHE A 160 -1.83 -15.37 10.62
CA PHE A 160 -3.10 -14.83 10.13
C PHE A 160 -2.94 -13.52 9.36
N GLY A 161 -1.95 -12.69 9.69
CA GLY A 161 -1.69 -11.45 8.96
C GLY A 161 -1.22 -11.70 7.52
N PHE A 162 -0.41 -12.74 7.32
CA PHE A 162 -0.07 -13.18 5.96
C PHE A 162 -1.29 -13.75 5.24
N GLN A 163 -2.12 -14.54 5.93
CA GLN A 163 -3.36 -15.06 5.35
C GLN A 163 -4.30 -13.94 4.88
N LEU A 164 -4.50 -12.90 5.70
CA LEU A 164 -5.24 -11.70 5.30
C LEU A 164 -4.62 -10.99 4.10
N LEU A 165 -3.28 -10.91 4.03
CA LEU A 165 -2.60 -10.31 2.89
C LEU A 165 -2.90 -11.06 1.59
N VAL A 166 -2.89 -12.40 1.62
CA VAL A 166 -3.30 -13.23 0.48
C VAL A 166 -4.76 -12.94 0.10
N ASP A 167 -5.66 -12.89 1.08
CA ASP A 167 -7.07 -12.58 0.81
C ASP A 167 -7.27 -11.21 0.18
N ILE A 168 -6.57 -10.17 0.64
CA ILE A 168 -6.69 -8.82 0.09
C ILE A 168 -6.17 -8.79 -1.35
N ILE A 169 -5.05 -9.46 -1.63
CA ILE A 169 -4.47 -9.54 -2.98
C ILE A 169 -5.48 -10.19 -3.94
N CYS A 170 -6.10 -11.29 -3.53
CA CYS A 170 -7.09 -12.00 -4.34
C CYS A 170 -8.41 -11.24 -4.45
N LEU A 171 -8.94 -10.72 -3.34
CA LEU A 171 -10.19 -9.95 -3.28
C LEU A 171 -10.13 -8.74 -4.22
N CYS A 172 -9.04 -7.99 -4.17
CA CYS A 172 -8.92 -6.75 -4.94
C CYS A 172 -8.41 -6.98 -6.37
N SER A 173 -8.18 -8.24 -6.78
CA SER A 173 -7.59 -8.55 -8.09
C SER A 173 -6.36 -7.69 -8.39
N VAL A 174 -5.45 -7.60 -7.41
CA VAL A 174 -4.29 -6.70 -7.45
C VAL A 174 -3.46 -6.94 -8.71
N SER A 175 -3.12 -5.87 -9.42
CA SER A 175 -2.27 -5.94 -10.62
C SER A 175 -0.80 -5.63 -10.33
N HIS A 176 -0.51 -4.89 -9.26
CA HIS A 176 0.85 -4.56 -8.86
C HIS A 176 1.03 -4.71 -7.35
N VAL A 177 2.04 -5.47 -6.93
CA VAL A 177 2.41 -5.63 -5.51
C VAL A 177 3.73 -4.93 -5.28
N VAL A 178 3.75 -3.98 -4.35
CA VAL A 178 4.97 -3.35 -3.85
C VAL A 178 5.30 -3.93 -2.47
N GLN A 179 6.40 -4.68 -2.40
CA GLN A 179 6.84 -5.33 -1.19
C GLN A 179 8.07 -4.63 -0.61
N LEU A 180 7.88 -3.91 0.49
CA LEU A 180 8.95 -3.19 1.18
C LEU A 180 9.64 -4.08 2.22
N SER A 181 10.97 -3.98 2.25
CA SER A 181 11.86 -4.62 3.20
C SER A 181 13.04 -3.71 3.58
N SER A 182 13.71 -4.00 4.69
CA SER A 182 14.88 -3.28 5.16
C SER A 182 15.76 -4.19 6.00
N GLY A 183 17.07 -3.98 5.94
CA GLY A 183 18.05 -4.73 6.71
C GLY A 183 18.10 -6.22 6.34
N ASP A 184 19.02 -6.96 6.95
CA ASP A 184 19.43 -8.26 6.42
C ASP A 184 18.42 -9.40 6.69
N LYS A 185 17.43 -9.18 7.56
CA LYS A 185 16.49 -10.22 7.97
C LYS A 185 15.24 -10.21 7.09
N VAL A 186 15.08 -11.28 6.31
CA VAL A 186 13.83 -11.53 5.57
C VAL A 186 12.69 -11.80 6.55
N MET A 187 11.75 -10.85 6.61
CA MET A 187 10.59 -10.92 7.51
C MET A 187 9.33 -11.45 6.83
N CYS A 188 9.23 -11.26 5.51
CA CYS A 188 8.11 -11.66 4.67
C CYS A 188 8.70 -12.41 3.46
N PRO A 189 8.17 -13.59 3.07
CA PRO A 189 8.59 -14.26 1.83
C PRO A 189 8.29 -13.36 0.63
N GLN A 190 9.08 -13.48 -0.45
CA GLN A 190 8.76 -12.76 -1.67
C GLN A 190 7.41 -13.24 -2.20
N LEU A 191 6.50 -12.28 -2.38
CA LEU A 191 5.17 -12.54 -2.90
C LEU A 191 5.25 -12.65 -4.41
N THR A 192 5.91 -13.68 -4.91
CA THR A 192 5.91 -13.97 -6.35
C THR A 192 4.55 -14.54 -6.74
N PRO A 193 4.09 -14.37 -7.99
CA PRO A 193 2.88 -15.00 -8.47
C PRO A 193 2.87 -16.52 -8.22
N GLU A 194 4.01 -17.19 -8.38
CA GLU A 194 4.20 -18.62 -8.09
C GLU A 194 3.94 -18.96 -6.63
N PHE A 195 4.49 -18.16 -5.72
CA PHE A 195 4.34 -18.39 -4.28
C PHE A 195 2.90 -18.14 -3.83
N LEU A 196 2.25 -17.09 -4.33
CA LEU A 196 0.86 -16.81 -3.99
C LEU A 196 -0.12 -17.86 -4.51
N ARG A 197 0.15 -18.48 -5.67
CA ARG A 197 -0.72 -19.55 -6.22
C ARG A 197 -0.88 -20.75 -5.29
N SER A 198 0.12 -21.04 -4.45
CA SER A 198 0.08 -22.12 -3.47
C SER A 198 -0.15 -21.63 -2.03
N SER A 199 -0.28 -20.32 -1.83
CA SER A 199 -0.47 -19.73 -0.51
C SER A 199 -1.94 -19.79 -0.08
N HIS A 200 -2.17 -20.10 1.19
CA HIS A 200 -3.50 -20.07 1.79
C HIS A 200 -3.76 -18.69 2.41
N GLY A 201 -4.88 -18.08 2.02
CA GLY A 201 -5.52 -16.99 2.76
C GLY A 201 -6.36 -17.52 3.91
N TRP A 202 -7.03 -16.61 4.61
CA TRP A 202 -8.00 -16.94 5.66
C TRP A 202 -9.30 -17.43 5.01
N GLN A 203 -9.77 -16.75 3.96
CA GLN A 203 -10.93 -17.15 3.16
C GLN A 203 -10.56 -17.71 1.78
N THR A 204 -9.36 -17.40 1.29
CA THR A 204 -8.85 -17.85 -0.01
C THR A 204 -8.08 -19.15 0.14
N HIS A 205 -8.42 -20.14 -0.67
CA HIS A 205 -7.73 -21.43 -0.69
C HIS A 205 -7.29 -21.79 -2.11
N PRO A 206 -6.03 -22.21 -2.32
CA PRO A 206 -5.57 -22.74 -3.61
C PRO A 206 -6.46 -23.89 -4.09
N PRO A 207 -6.64 -24.05 -5.41
CA PRO A 207 -7.31 -25.23 -5.95
C PRO A 207 -6.64 -26.50 -5.43
N ALA A 208 -7.43 -27.49 -5.00
CA ALA A 208 -6.88 -28.78 -4.62
C ALA A 208 -6.13 -29.39 -5.82
N GLN A 209 -4.87 -29.76 -5.64
CA GLN A 209 -4.17 -30.57 -6.63
C GLN A 209 -4.90 -31.91 -6.71
N SER A 210 -5.61 -32.19 -7.81
CA SER A 210 -6.28 -33.46 -8.00
C SER A 210 -5.23 -34.58 -8.05
N ALA A 211 -5.33 -35.56 -7.16
CA ALA A 211 -4.47 -36.75 -7.13
C ALA A 211 -4.74 -37.73 -8.29
N LEU A 212 -5.49 -37.32 -9.31
CA LEU A 212 -5.85 -38.12 -10.48
C LEU A 212 -5.58 -37.28 -11.71
N GLY A 213 -4.86 -37.90 -12.66
CA GLY A 213 -4.25 -37.28 -13.81
C GLY A 213 -5.22 -36.58 -14.76
N GLU A 214 -4.61 -35.68 -15.54
CA GLU A 214 -5.07 -35.08 -16.80
C GLU A 214 -6.53 -35.38 -17.19
N ASP A 215 -7.41 -34.42 -16.96
CA ASP A 215 -8.61 -34.28 -17.79
C ASP A 215 -8.69 -32.85 -18.30
N ASN A 216 -8.42 -32.72 -19.60
CA ASN A 216 -8.24 -31.47 -20.33
C ASN A 216 -9.62 -30.93 -20.75
N SER A 217 -10.44 -30.49 -19.79
CA SER A 217 -11.74 -29.87 -20.05
C SER A 217 -11.88 -28.51 -19.35
N GLY A 218 -11.38 -27.48 -20.03
CA GLY A 218 -12.13 -26.23 -20.24
C GLY A 218 -12.64 -25.48 -19.02
N THR A 219 -11.75 -25.01 -18.15
CA THR A 219 -11.72 -23.62 -17.62
C THR A 219 -10.47 -23.51 -16.75
N HIS A 220 -9.34 -23.10 -17.35
CA HIS A 220 -8.21 -22.65 -16.55
C HIS A 220 -8.71 -21.48 -15.70
N PRO A 221 -8.59 -21.49 -14.36
CA PRO A 221 -8.85 -20.29 -13.58
C PRO A 221 -7.96 -19.19 -14.17
N ALA A 222 -8.57 -18.05 -14.48
CA ALA A 222 -7.90 -16.91 -15.10
C ALA A 222 -6.53 -16.73 -14.44
N GLN A 223 -5.48 -16.75 -15.26
CA GLN A 223 -4.11 -16.80 -14.83
C GLN A 223 -3.80 -15.51 -14.04
N TRP A 224 -3.95 -15.54 -12.70
CA TRP A 224 -3.67 -14.39 -11.85
C TRP A 224 -2.19 -14.06 -11.93
N SER A 225 -1.90 -13.02 -12.71
CA SER A 225 -0.57 -12.46 -12.92
C SER A 225 -0.60 -11.02 -12.43
N TYR A 226 0.32 -10.68 -11.55
CA TYR A 226 0.58 -9.31 -11.12
C TYR A 226 2.08 -9.06 -11.18
N THR A 227 2.45 -7.79 -11.29
CA THR A 227 3.85 -7.37 -11.26
C THR A 227 4.30 -7.18 -9.81
N LEU A 228 5.40 -7.84 -9.42
CA LEU A 228 6.01 -7.68 -8.10
C LEU A 228 7.18 -6.69 -8.15
N PHE A 229 7.13 -5.66 -7.31
CA PHE A 229 8.24 -4.77 -7.02
C PHE A 229 8.79 -5.01 -5.61
N GLY A 230 9.96 -5.64 -5.52
CA GLY A 230 10.69 -5.78 -4.27
C GLY A 230 11.53 -4.52 -3.99
N ILE A 231 11.14 -3.74 -2.99
CA ILE A 231 11.91 -2.57 -2.55
C ILE A 231 12.70 -2.97 -1.31
N HIS A 232 14.03 -2.88 -1.41
CA HIS A 232 14.93 -3.10 -0.30
C HIS A 232 15.62 -1.80 0.11
N SER A 233 15.44 -1.41 1.37
CA SER A 233 16.08 -0.24 1.97
C SER A 233 17.36 -0.66 2.69
N GLU A 234 18.50 -0.25 2.15
CA GLU A 234 19.85 -0.60 2.62
C GLU A 234 20.59 0.56 3.33
N PHE A 235 19.93 1.72 3.47
CA PHE A 235 20.53 2.91 4.09
C PHE A 235 20.43 2.90 5.63
N GLU A 236 21.36 3.60 6.28
CA GLU A 236 21.41 3.70 7.74
C GLU A 236 20.09 4.26 8.31
N GLY A 237 19.56 3.60 9.34
CA GLY A 237 18.29 3.98 9.97
C GLY A 237 17.03 3.45 9.28
N ALA A 238 17.14 2.77 8.12
CA ALA A 238 16.00 2.10 7.50
C ALA A 238 15.32 1.11 8.46
N GLY A 239 13.99 1.10 8.46
CA GLY A 239 13.19 0.24 9.35
C GLY A 239 13.12 0.69 10.81
N ARG A 240 13.83 1.76 11.19
CA ARG A 240 13.77 2.34 12.54
C ARG A 240 12.71 3.44 12.61
N PRO A 241 11.91 3.51 13.69
CA PRO A 241 11.04 4.66 13.92
C PRO A 241 11.85 5.95 13.96
N GLY A 242 11.35 7.01 13.34
CA GLY A 242 11.98 8.32 13.44
C GLY A 242 11.97 8.84 14.88
N GLU A 243 13.07 9.47 15.31
CA GLU A 243 13.19 10.07 16.65
C GLU A 243 12.52 11.46 16.74
N MET A 244 11.89 11.95 15.66
CA MET A 244 11.23 13.25 15.64
C MET A 244 10.08 13.27 16.64
N ARG A 245 10.34 13.88 17.81
CA ARG A 245 9.30 14.31 18.74
C ARG A 245 8.55 15.44 18.06
N HIS A 246 7.27 15.25 17.74
CA HIS A 246 6.39 16.35 17.38
C HIS A 246 6.39 17.34 18.55
N GLN A 247 7.12 18.45 18.42
CA GLN A 247 6.97 19.57 19.33
C GLN A 247 5.56 20.11 19.10
N ARG A 248 4.66 19.85 20.05
CA ARG A 248 3.44 20.63 20.18
C ARG A 248 3.89 22.05 20.50
N SER A 249 3.86 22.94 19.51
CA SER A 249 3.77 24.36 19.77
C SER A 249 2.37 24.58 20.34
N ASN A 250 2.27 24.69 21.67
CA ASN A 250 1.12 25.32 22.32
C ASN A 250 1.13 26.81 22.00
#